data_AF-A0A258FB46-F1
#
_entry.id   AF-A0A258FB46-F1
#
_cell.length_a   1.000
_cell.length_b   1.000
_cell.length_c   1.000
_cell.angle_alpha   90.00
_cell.angle_beta   90.00
_cell.angle_gamma   90.00
#
_symmetry.space_group_name_H-M   'P 1'
#
loop_
_entity.id
_entity.type
_entity.pdbx_description
1 polymer ?
#
loop_
_entity_poly.entity_id
_entity_poly.type
_entity_poly.pdbx_seq_one_letter_code
_entity_poly.pdbx_strand_id
1 'polypeptide(L)' 'MRQIILDTETTGLDPNQGHRIIEVAAVEMVNRRLTGNHLHRYVNPDRDIDAGAMQVHGITPEFLQDKPRFAD' A
#
# COMPACT_ATOMS: atom_id res chain seq x y z
N MET A 1 -19.59 -16.73 1.75
CA MET A 1 -18.39 -16.46 0.92
C MET A 1 -17.62 -15.32 1.56
N ARG A 2 -16.30 -15.47 1.75
CA ARG A 2 -15.41 -14.40 2.26
C ARG A 2 -14.85 -13.62 1.07
N GLN A 3 -14.82 -12.30 1.19
CA GLN A 3 -14.28 -11.38 0.19
C GLN A 3 -13.27 -10.46 0.88
N ILE A 4 -12.15 -10.21 0.21
CA ILE A 4 -11.14 -9.24 0.65
C ILE A 4 -11.16 -8.12 -0.37
N ILE A 5 -11.48 -6.92 0.09
CA ILE A 5 -11.45 -5.72 -0.73
C ILE A 5 -10.10 -5.08 -0.44
N LEU A 6 -9.29 -4.90 -1.48
CA LEU A 6 -7.89 -4.53 -1.36
C LEU A 6 -7.59 -3.31 -2.22
N ASP A 7 -6.76 -2.43 -1.67
CA ASP A 7 -6.22 -1.26 -2.33
C ASP A 7 -4.73 -1.13 -1.98
N THR A 8 -3.96 -0.54 -2.89
CA THR A 8 -2.51 -0.40 -2.74
C THR A 8 -2.04 0.93 -3.29
N GLU A 9 -1.20 1.61 -2.52
CA GLU A 9 -0.43 2.75 -3.01
C GLU A 9 0.96 2.30 -3.42
N THR A 10 1.51 2.94 -4.44
CA THR A 10 2.78 2.56 -5.05
C THR A 10 3.66 3.78 -5.27
N THR A 11 4.97 3.55 -5.40
CA THR A 11 5.93 4.60 -5.75
C THR A 11 5.71 5.21 -7.14
N GLY A 12 4.83 4.62 -7.97
CA GLY A 12 4.57 4.96 -9.37
C GLY A 12 3.90 3.79 -10.10
N LEU A 13 3.52 3.98 -11.37
CA LEU A 13 2.53 3.11 -12.05
C LEU A 13 3.09 1.83 -12.68
N ASP A 14 4.33 1.83 -13.16
CA ASP A 14 4.86 0.73 -13.99
C ASP A 14 5.84 -0.18 -13.22
N PRO A 15 5.48 -1.42 -12.89
CA PRO A 15 6.39 -2.33 -12.18
C PRO A 15 7.66 -2.66 -12.98
N ASN A 16 7.65 -2.56 -14.32
CA ASN A 16 8.84 -2.79 -15.14
C ASN A 16 9.90 -1.70 -14.96
N GLN A 17 9.50 -0.53 -14.43
CA GLN A 17 10.40 0.56 -14.02
C GLN A 17 10.84 0.41 -12.55
N GLY A 18 10.60 -0.77 -11.96
CA GLY A 18 10.96 -1.12 -10.60
C GLY A 18 10.11 -0.46 -9.53
N HIS A 19 8.94 0.10 -9.87
CA HIS A 19 8.03 0.67 -8.87
C HIS A 19 7.57 -0.40 -7.89
N ARG A 20 7.41 0.02 -6.63
CA ARG A 20 7.10 -0.85 -5.50
C ARG A 20 5.86 -0.37 -4.76
N ILE A 21 5.22 -1.30 -4.07
CA ILE A 21 4.13 -1.03 -3.15
C ILE A 21 4.70 -0.30 -1.92
N ILE A 22 3.99 0.72 -1.45
CA ILE A 22 4.30 1.48 -0.23
C ILE A 22 3.18 1.41 0.82
N GLU A 23 1.99 0.97 0.43
CA GLU A 23 0.86 0.74 1.32
C GLU A 23 0.04 -0.45 0.84
N VAL A 24 -0.42 -1.27 1.78
CA VAL A 24 -1.41 -2.32 1.55
C VAL A 24 -2.54 -2.13 2.55
N ALA A 25 -3.73 -1.87 2.04
CA ALA A 25 -4.95 -1.78 2.82
C ALA A 25 -5.93 -2.85 2.35
N ALA A 26 -6.53 -3.57 3.29
CA ALA A 26 -7.58 -4.52 2.98
C ALA A 26 -8.64 -4.58 4.07
N VAL A 27 -9.89 -4.74 3.64
CA VAL A 27 -11.03 -4.97 4.53
C VAL A 27 -11.71 -6.29 4.20
N GLU A 28 -12.00 -7.08 5.23
CA GLU A 28 -12.69 -8.36 5.08
C GLU A 28 -14.21 -8.18 5.13
N MET A 29 -14.89 -8.80 4.16
CA MET A 29 -16.34 -8.84 4.04
C MET A 29 -16.86 -10.29 3.97
N VAL A 30 -17.86 -10.60 4.79
CA VAL A 30 -18.55 -11.90 4.78
C VAL A 30 -20.05 -11.65 4.67
N ASN A 31 -20.70 -12.31 3.70
CA ASN A 31 -22.14 -12.19 3.45
C ASN A 31 -22.57 -10.71 3.28
N ARG A 32 -21.79 -9.95 2.50
CA ARG A 32 -22.02 -8.52 2.20
C ARG A 32 -22.01 -7.59 3.42
N ARG A 33 -21.38 -8.01 4.52
CA ARG A 33 -21.16 -7.19 5.73
C ARG A 33 -19.67 -7.12 6.04
N LEU A 34 -19.18 -5.93 6.37
CA LEU A 34 -17.83 -5.74 6.88
C LEU A 34 -17.68 -6.48 8.20
N THR A 35 -16.56 -7.17 8.38
CA THR A 35 -16.27 -7.94 9.59
C THR A 35 -15.56 -7.12 10.66
N GLY A 36 -14.96 -5.99 10.28
CA GLY A 36 -14.06 -5.20 11.13
C GLY A 36 -12.62 -5.74 11.16
N ASN A 37 -12.34 -6.87 10.53
CA ASN A 37 -10.99 -7.38 10.35
C ASN A 37 -10.33 -6.63 9.18
N HIS A 38 -9.34 -5.81 9.50
CA HIS A 38 -8.63 -4.96 8.56
C HIS A 38 -7.14 -5.28 8.56
N LEU A 39 -6.55 -5.21 7.38
CA LEU A 39 -5.11 -5.11 7.21
C LEU A 39 -4.80 -3.67 6.78
N HIS A 40 -3.85 -3.04 7.45
CA HIS A 40 -3.32 -1.76 7.03
C HIS A 40 -1.83 -1.71 7.35
N ARG A 41 -1.01 -1.60 6.32
CA ARG A 41 0.45 -1.65 6.44
C ARG A 41 1.08 -0.65 5.48
N TYR A 42 2.08 0.06 6.00
CA TYR A 42 3.01 0.84 5.20
C TYR A 42 4.33 0.09 5.06
N VAL A 43 5.00 0.30 3.93
CA VAL A 43 6.18 -0.46 3.54
C VAL A 43 7.27 0.49 3.07
N ASN A 44 8.50 0.29 3.52
CA ASN A 44 9.66 0.96 2.97
C ASN A 44 10.00 0.35 1.60
N PRO A 45 9.97 1.13 0.50
CA PRO A 45 10.20 0.60 -0.83
C PRO A 45 11.70 0.44 -1.18
N ASP A 46 12.63 0.91 -0.36
CA ASP A 46 14.07 1.04 -0.69
C ASP A 46 14.33 1.82 -2.00
N ARG A 47 13.47 2.80 -2.32
CA ARG A 47 13.60 3.70 -3.48
C ARG A 47 12.80 5.00 -3.27
N ASP A 48 13.02 5.95 -4.16
CA ASP A 48 12.21 7.18 -4.22
C ASP A 48 10.81 6.95 -4.81
N ILE A 49 9.91 7.88 -4.47
CA ILE A 49 8.52 7.95 -4.94
C ILE A 49 8.42 9.02 -6.04
N ASP A 50 7.71 8.70 -7.12
CA ASP A 50 7.42 9.66 -8.18
C ASP A 50 6.58 10.83 -7.65
N ALA A 51 6.93 12.04 -8.08
CA ALA A 51 6.22 13.25 -7.65
C ALA A 51 4.70 13.17 -7.95
N GLY A 52 4.31 12.54 -9.06
CA GLY A 52 2.90 12.33 -9.40
C GLY A 52 2.17 11.41 -8.43
N ALA A 53 2.80 10.30 -8.00
CA ALA A 53 2.23 9.40 -7.01
C ALA A 53 2.09 10.10 -5.66
N MET A 54 3.15 10.81 -5.23
CA MET A 54 3.14 11.57 -3.99
C MET A 54 2.06 12.68 -3.98
N GLN A 55 1.76 13.31 -5.12
CA GLN A 55 0.67 14.28 -5.24
C GLN A 55 -0.73 13.65 -5.11
N VAL A 56 -0.88 12.36 -5.42
CA VAL A 56 -2.16 11.64 -5.33
C VAL A 56 -2.42 11.17 -3.90
N HIS A 57 -1.49 10.41 -3.31
CA HIS A 57 -1.69 9.76 -2.01
C HIS A 57 -1.07 10.52 -0.82
N GLY A 58 -0.16 11.48 -1.06
CA GLY A 58 0.42 12.34 0.00
C GLY A 58 1.43 11.66 0.93
N ILE A 59 1.92 10.47 0.58
CA ILE A 59 2.87 9.70 1.39
C ILE A 59 4.28 10.12 1.00
N THR A 60 5.07 10.57 1.99
CA THR A 60 6.43 11.04 1.74
C THR A 60 7.46 9.93 1.99
N PRO A 61 8.65 10.01 1.36
CA PRO A 61 9.74 9.07 1.62
C PRO A 61 10.12 9.01 3.10
N GLU A 62 10.15 10.14 3.80
CA GLU A 62 10.52 10.24 5.21
C GLU A 62 9.57 9.45 6.11
N PHE A 63 8.27 9.46 5.79
CA PHE A 63 7.27 8.69 6.52
C PHE A 63 7.48 7.18 6.39
N LEU A 64 8.07 6.71 5.28
CA LEU A 64 8.29 5.29 5.01
C LEU A 64 9.63 4.76 5.51
N GLN A 65 10.57 5.65 5.91
CA GLN A 65 11.94 5.24 6.25
C GLN A 65 12.01 4.21 7.39
N ASP A 66 11.14 4.34 8.39
CA ASP A 66 11.08 3.47 9.57
C ASP A 66 10.10 2.29 9.42
N LYS A 67 9.45 2.14 8.26
CA LYS A 67 8.49 1.06 8.02
C LYS A 67 9.20 -0.23 7.62
N PRO A 68 8.58 -1.41 7.88
CA PRO A 68 9.12 -2.69 7.42
C PRO A 68 9.27 -2.72 5.89
N ARG A 69 10.15 -3.57 5.37
CA ARG A 69 10.19 -3.89 3.93
C ARG A 69 9.09 -4.86 3.60
N PHE A 70 8.79 -5.02 2.31
CA PHE A 70 7.73 -5.91 1.85
C PHE A 70 8.00 -7.38 2.23
N ALA A 71 9.27 -7.76 2.34
CA ALA A 71 9.69 -9.13 2.65
C ALA A 71 9.80 -9.43 4.15
N ASP A 72 9.66 -8.42 5.02
CA ASP A 72 9.71 -8.57 6.49
C ASP A 72 8.35 -9.05 7.04
#